data_AF-A0A1H7V8Q4-F1
#
_entry.id   AF-A0A1H7V8Q4-F1
#
_cell.length_a   1.000
_cell.length_b   1.000
_cell.length_c   1.000
_cell.angle_alpha   90.00
_cell.angle_beta   90.00
_cell.angle_gamma   90.00
#
_symmetry.space_group_name_H-M   'P 1'
#
loop_
_entity.id
_entity.type
_entity.pdbx_description
1 polymer ?
#
loop_
_entity_poly.entity_id
_entity_poly.type
_entity_poly.pdbx_seq_one_letter_code
_entity_poly.pdbx_strand_id
1 'polypeptide(L)'
;MDYFKKLQELLKIEQEEDRASYQQLTATASLNVRRANGLTWYPIAIKDTELGRGDYLTVEVERTTHQDLSHQFRPGVSAVLFSNHDAKKDRVEGTISWQGGNRMKIALRTDELPEWSRDGKLGIDLLFDDNSYDEMQNALKLAATLSEKNEEGRLIKILTGQQKPTFNTELPAFTSPKLNASQQVAVNKILAANDLAIVHGPPGTGKTTTLIQAIKALIKQEHKQILVVAPSNAAVDLLSERLFEEGVNVLRIGNPARVSERLLSLTLENKMAEHSSNKEIKRLKKQANEFRDMAHKYKRNFGKSEREQRKALFDEARNIMKQVDKTEEYIIEDVLNKAQVITATLVGANNYAIRHLKYHTVVIDEAGQALEPACWIPILKAQKVILAGDHCQLPPTIKSNEAARKGLNNTLLEKCVTLHPEAVVLLEEQYRMHELIMGYSSNIFYQDQLKAHASVAQHLLFTEDTPLSFVDTAGCGFDEKQDGTSTTNPEEAAFLFRHLTQLATALGAHYQAANFPTIAVISPYKQQVQLLQELLQHAPVLQNHRNKISVNTIDSFQGQERDIVYISMTRSNTDNKIGFLSDIRRMNVAMTRARKKLVVIGDSGTLSQLPFYADFITYATDRNSYQSAWEFAE
;
A
#
# COMPACT_ATOMS: atom_id res chain seq x y z
N MET A 1 6.13 1.22 -30.64
CA MET A 1 7.35 1.74 -29.96
C MET A 1 7.11 3.01 -29.14
N ASP A 2 6.35 4.00 -29.61
CA ASP A 2 6.24 5.31 -28.91
C ASP A 2 5.61 5.22 -27.50
N TYR A 3 4.63 4.33 -27.29
CA TYR A 3 3.96 4.13 -26.01
C TYR A 3 4.91 3.85 -24.82
N PHE A 4 5.73 2.80 -24.95
CA PHE A 4 6.65 2.38 -23.89
C PHE A 4 7.83 3.33 -23.72
N LYS A 5 8.23 4.02 -24.79
CA LYS A 5 9.29 5.03 -24.72
C LYS A 5 8.84 6.22 -23.88
N LYS A 6 7.63 6.72 -24.12
CA LYS A 6 7.02 7.80 -23.31
C LYS A 6 6.94 7.40 -21.83
N LEU A 7 6.48 6.19 -21.51
CA LEU A 7 6.42 5.73 -20.11
C LEU A 7 7.80 5.65 -19.45
N GLN A 8 8.83 5.19 -20.18
CA GLN A 8 10.21 5.16 -19.65
C GLN A 8 10.74 6.56 -19.34
N GLU A 9 10.46 7.53 -20.20
CA GLU A 9 10.83 8.94 -19.99
C GLU A 9 10.13 9.54 -18.77
N LEU A 10 8.81 9.32 -18.63
CA LEU A 10 8.05 9.80 -17.47
C LEU A 10 8.54 9.18 -16.17
N LEU A 11 8.82 7.87 -16.17
CA LEU A 11 9.33 7.17 -15.01
C LEU A 11 10.73 7.66 -14.62
N LYS A 12 11.55 8.05 -15.59
CA LYS A 12 12.87 8.64 -15.34
C LYS A 12 12.76 10.02 -14.68
N ILE A 13 11.85 10.87 -15.15
CA ILE A 13 11.59 12.18 -14.53
C ILE A 13 11.13 12.00 -13.08
N GLU A 14 10.23 11.04 -12.83
CA GLU A 14 9.79 10.70 -11.47
C GLU A 14 10.94 10.21 -10.58
N GLN A 15 11.77 9.30 -11.10
CA GLN A 15 12.94 8.78 -10.37
C GLN A 15 13.94 9.90 -10.02
N GLU A 16 14.20 10.82 -10.94
CA GLU A 16 15.12 11.93 -10.73
C GLU A 16 14.61 12.90 -9.66
N GLU A 17 13.32 13.26 -9.69
CA GLU A 17 12.69 14.13 -8.68
C GLU A 17 12.67 13.46 -7.29
N ASP A 18 12.31 12.17 -7.24
CA ASP A 18 12.29 11.41 -6.01
C ASP A 18 13.70 11.30 -5.39
N ARG A 19 14.69 10.99 -6.22
CA ARG A 19 16.10 10.94 -5.80
C ARG A 19 16.58 12.30 -5.31
N ALA A 20 16.25 13.39 -6.00
CA ALA A 20 16.62 14.74 -5.58
C ALA A 20 15.98 15.11 -4.24
N SER A 21 14.69 14.83 -4.06
CA SER A 21 13.97 15.04 -2.80
C SER A 21 14.59 14.24 -1.65
N TYR A 22 14.89 12.96 -1.90
CA TYR A 22 15.57 12.11 -0.94
C TYR A 22 16.97 12.63 -0.57
N GLN A 23 17.76 13.08 -1.56
CA GLN A 23 19.07 13.66 -1.34
C GLN A 23 19.01 14.96 -0.53
N GLN A 24 18.05 15.84 -0.80
CA GLN A 24 17.84 17.04 0.02
C GLN A 24 17.54 16.67 1.48
N LEU A 25 16.65 15.70 1.70
CA LEU A 25 16.27 15.20 3.02
C LEU A 25 17.40 14.47 3.76
N THR A 26 18.38 13.88 3.07
CA THR A 26 19.45 13.11 3.70
C THR A 26 20.79 13.83 3.79
N ALA A 27 21.11 14.71 2.83
CA ALA A 27 22.40 15.42 2.78
C ALA A 27 22.45 16.63 3.72
N THR A 28 21.31 17.30 3.96
CA THR A 28 21.24 18.53 4.78
C THR A 28 20.72 18.27 6.20
N ALA A 29 20.04 17.13 6.40
CA ALA A 29 19.42 16.80 7.68
C ALA A 29 20.44 16.28 8.68
N SER A 30 20.38 16.82 9.90
CA SER A 30 21.10 16.22 11.04
C SER A 30 20.60 14.80 11.30
N LEU A 31 21.42 13.98 11.95
CA LEU A 31 21.05 12.62 12.34
C LEU A 31 19.73 12.59 13.15
N ASN A 32 19.48 13.61 13.97
CA ASN A 32 18.23 13.76 14.71
C ASN A 32 17.02 13.94 13.78
N VAL A 33 17.15 14.77 12.74
CA VAL A 33 16.08 15.00 11.76
C VAL A 33 15.82 13.74 10.93
N ARG A 34 16.87 13.05 10.47
CA ARG A 34 16.72 11.79 9.73
C ARG A 34 16.04 10.71 10.58
N ARG A 35 16.39 10.62 11.86
CA ARG A 35 15.74 9.72 12.82
C ARG A 35 14.29 10.08 13.08
N ALA A 36 13.97 11.37 13.25
CA ALA A 36 12.59 11.84 13.42
C ALA A 36 11.72 11.57 12.19
N ASN A 37 12.30 11.64 10.99
CA ASN A 37 11.64 11.28 9.73
C ASN A 37 11.61 9.76 9.47
N GLY A 38 12.16 8.95 10.38
CA GLY A 38 12.15 7.50 10.28
C GLY A 38 13.10 6.91 9.25
N LEU A 39 14.08 7.68 8.77
CA LEU A 39 15.06 7.27 7.75
C LEU A 39 16.32 6.64 8.34
N THR A 40 16.55 6.81 9.65
CA THR A 40 17.76 6.35 10.34
C THR A 40 17.43 5.67 11.65
N TRP A 41 18.03 4.51 11.91
CA TRP A 41 18.16 3.93 13.24
C TRP A 41 19.52 4.29 13.82
N TYR A 42 19.53 5.04 14.91
CA TYR A 42 20.75 5.39 15.65
C TYR A 42 20.44 5.83 17.09
N PRO A 43 21.23 5.41 18.08
CA PRO A 43 22.28 4.37 17.99
C PRO A 43 21.70 2.96 17.86
N ILE A 44 22.49 2.05 17.29
CA ILE A 44 22.22 0.61 17.26
C ILE A 44 23.38 -0.18 17.89
N ALA A 45 23.10 -1.42 18.28
CA ALA A 45 24.09 -2.40 18.69
C ALA A 45 23.99 -3.66 17.83
N ILE A 46 25.12 -4.21 17.38
CA ILE A 46 25.18 -5.51 16.73
C ILE A 46 24.96 -6.59 17.79
N LYS A 47 24.04 -7.53 17.51
CA LYS A 47 23.66 -8.63 18.41
C LYS A 47 24.17 -9.96 17.93
N ASP A 48 24.13 -10.19 16.62
CA ASP A 48 24.57 -11.44 16.01
C ASP A 48 25.02 -11.22 14.56
N THR A 49 25.77 -12.18 14.02
CA THR A 49 26.20 -12.20 12.61
C THR A 49 26.14 -13.63 12.07
N GLU A 50 25.45 -13.81 10.94
CA GLU A 50 25.29 -15.11 10.27
C GLU A 50 25.56 -14.99 8.77
N LEU A 51 25.95 -16.07 8.10
CA LEU A 51 26.04 -16.07 6.64
C LEU A 51 24.66 -16.24 6.01
N GLY A 52 24.29 -15.27 5.18
CA GLY A 52 23.10 -15.31 4.36
C GLY A 52 23.34 -16.02 3.03
N ARG A 53 22.34 -15.92 2.15
CA ARG A 53 22.37 -16.51 0.81
C ARG A 53 23.38 -15.78 -0.07
N GLY A 54 24.20 -16.52 -0.84
CA GLY A 54 25.17 -15.94 -1.80
C GLY A 54 26.46 -15.38 -1.18
N ASP A 55 26.96 -15.96 -0.08
CA ASP A 55 28.18 -15.53 0.65
C ASP A 55 28.09 -14.13 1.32
N TYR A 56 26.90 -13.51 1.37
CA TYR A 56 26.69 -12.22 2.02
C TYR A 56 26.55 -12.34 3.55
N LEU A 57 27.19 -11.44 4.30
CA LEU A 57 27.09 -11.39 5.75
C LEU A 57 25.76 -10.77 6.20
N THR A 58 24.96 -11.52 6.95
CA THR A 58 23.76 -11.01 7.60
C THR A 58 24.08 -10.59 9.03
N VAL A 59 23.78 -9.34 9.38
CA VAL A 59 24.06 -8.75 10.69
C VAL A 59 22.74 -8.46 11.39
N GLU A 60 22.53 -9.06 12.56
CA GLU A 60 21.42 -8.71 13.44
C GLU A 60 21.81 -7.52 14.31
N VAL A 61 20.97 -6.50 14.30
CA VAL A 61 21.15 -5.28 15.08
C VAL A 61 19.91 -4.96 15.90
N GLU A 62 20.11 -4.27 17.01
CA GLU A 62 19.07 -3.80 17.89
C GLU A 62 19.18 -2.30 18.12
N ARG A 63 18.04 -1.61 18.04
CA ARG A 63 17.91 -0.20 18.37
C ARG A 63 17.94 -0.01 19.87
N THR A 64 18.96 0.68 20.38
CA THR A 64 19.19 0.80 21.82
C THR A 64 18.42 1.94 22.47
N THR A 65 18.07 3.00 21.72
CA THR A 65 17.26 4.13 22.21
C THR A 65 16.27 4.64 21.15
N HIS A 66 15.34 5.51 21.57
CA HIS A 66 14.30 6.08 20.72
C HIS A 66 13.36 5.03 20.09
N GLN A 67 13.06 3.98 20.85
CA GLN A 67 12.25 2.84 20.39
C GLN A 67 10.80 3.23 20.07
N ASP A 68 10.36 4.37 20.58
CA ASP A 68 9.08 5.02 20.36
C ASP A 68 8.96 5.69 18.98
N LEU A 69 10.08 6.04 18.33
CA LEU A 69 10.06 6.72 17.05
C LEU A 69 9.77 5.74 15.89
N SER A 70 8.73 6.07 15.12
CA SER A 70 8.37 5.35 13.88
C SER A 70 9.50 5.40 12.85
N HIS A 71 9.58 4.37 12.01
CA HIS A 71 10.60 4.25 10.98
C HIS A 71 10.06 3.65 9.68
N GLN A 72 10.83 3.81 8.60
CA GLN A 72 10.46 3.36 7.25
C GLN A 72 11.15 2.06 6.82
N PHE A 73 12.05 1.52 7.65
CA PHE A 73 12.70 0.22 7.42
C PHE A 73 11.68 -0.90 7.35
N ARG A 74 11.81 -1.70 6.29
CA ARG A 74 11.01 -2.90 6.02
C ARG A 74 11.89 -3.87 5.24
N PRO A 75 11.68 -5.18 5.32
CA PRO A 75 12.61 -6.08 4.64
C PRO A 75 12.44 -5.99 3.12
N GLY A 76 13.55 -6.07 2.40
CA GLY A 76 13.71 -5.81 0.97
C GLY A 76 14.29 -4.44 0.62
N VAL A 77 14.28 -3.46 1.54
CA VAL A 77 14.84 -2.13 1.25
C VAL A 77 16.35 -2.12 1.35
N SER A 78 16.99 -1.37 0.44
CA SER A 78 18.40 -1.06 0.52
C SER A 78 18.66 -0.16 1.74
N ALA A 79 19.74 -0.45 2.44
CA ALA A 79 20.16 0.28 3.63
C ALA A 79 21.68 0.30 3.74
N VAL A 80 22.21 1.18 4.57
CA VAL A 80 23.64 1.28 4.86
C VAL A 80 23.86 1.19 6.35
N LEU A 81 24.72 0.25 6.76
CA LEU A 81 25.35 0.28 8.07
C LEU A 81 26.46 1.33 8.04
N PHE A 82 26.45 2.27 8.99
CA PHE A 82 27.47 3.31 9.11
C PHE A 82 27.99 3.49 10.54
N SER A 83 29.18 4.07 10.67
CA SER A 83 29.71 4.61 11.94
C SER A 83 29.63 6.13 11.95
N ASN A 84 29.18 6.73 13.05
CA ASN A 84 29.11 8.20 13.18
C ASN A 84 30.47 8.84 13.50
N HIS A 85 31.56 8.07 13.57
CA HIS A 85 32.92 8.63 13.70
C HIS A 85 33.42 9.20 12.36
N ASP A 86 33.25 8.48 11.25
CA ASP A 86 33.40 9.00 9.87
C ASP A 86 32.27 8.49 8.96
N ALA A 87 31.08 9.08 9.12
CA ALA A 87 29.87 8.63 8.44
C ALA A 87 29.93 8.72 6.89
N LYS A 88 30.95 9.37 6.31
CA LYS A 88 31.12 9.42 4.84
C LYS A 88 31.95 8.25 4.31
N LYS A 89 32.91 7.74 5.09
CA LYS A 89 33.79 6.63 4.68
C LYS A 89 33.42 5.29 5.31
N ASP A 90 32.98 5.31 6.56
CA ASP A 90 32.65 4.10 7.32
C ASP A 90 31.23 3.68 7.04
N ARG A 91 31.02 3.11 5.85
CA ARG A 91 29.70 2.72 5.33
C ARG A 91 29.80 1.39 4.59
N VAL A 92 28.84 0.50 4.84
CA VAL A 92 28.63 -0.71 4.04
C VAL A 92 27.16 -0.83 3.66
N GLU A 93 26.92 -0.99 2.36
CA GLU A 93 25.59 -1.23 1.83
C GLU A 93 25.11 -2.66 2.07
N GLY A 94 23.80 -2.78 2.29
CA GLY A 94 23.12 -4.04 2.39
C GLY A 94 21.64 -3.91 2.09
N THR A 95 20.93 -5.00 2.29
CA THR A 95 19.47 -5.06 2.16
C THR A 95 18.89 -5.56 3.46
N ILE A 96 17.84 -4.91 3.97
CA ILE A 96 17.15 -5.39 5.17
C ILE A 96 16.51 -6.74 4.86
N SER A 97 16.92 -7.81 5.54
CA SER A 97 16.38 -9.15 5.33
C SER A 97 15.23 -9.46 6.28
N TRP A 98 15.21 -8.82 7.46
CA TRP A 98 14.13 -8.96 8.43
C TRP A 98 14.05 -7.71 9.33
N GLN A 99 12.86 -7.37 9.81
CA GLN A 99 12.65 -6.33 10.82
C GLN A 99 11.49 -6.76 11.73
N GLY A 100 11.69 -6.64 13.04
CA GLY A 100 10.67 -6.94 14.04
C GLY A 100 10.95 -6.21 15.34
N GLY A 101 9.97 -5.41 15.78
CA GLY A 101 10.13 -4.54 16.95
C GLY A 101 11.37 -3.65 16.83
N ASN A 102 12.23 -3.71 17.84
CA ASN A 102 13.48 -2.95 17.90
C ASN A 102 14.69 -3.68 17.30
N ARG A 103 14.47 -4.79 16.61
CA ARG A 103 15.54 -5.58 15.97
C ARG A 103 15.35 -5.62 14.47
N MET A 104 16.47 -5.70 13.75
CA MET A 104 16.47 -5.94 12.32
C MET A 104 17.69 -6.75 11.92
N LYS A 105 17.59 -7.43 10.78
CA LYS A 105 18.71 -8.09 10.12
C LYS A 105 19.01 -7.37 8.81
N ILE A 106 20.28 -7.06 8.56
CA ILE A 106 20.76 -6.47 7.31
C ILE A 106 21.75 -7.43 6.65
N ALA A 107 21.47 -7.85 5.40
CA ALA A 107 22.38 -8.60 4.57
C ALA A 107 23.34 -7.63 3.87
N LEU A 108 24.57 -7.52 4.38
CA LEU A 108 25.62 -6.66 3.85
C LEU A 108 26.24 -7.27 2.59
N ARG A 109 26.64 -6.40 1.65
CA ARG A 109 27.37 -6.79 0.43
C ARG A 109 28.85 -7.10 0.68
N THR A 110 29.17 -7.66 1.85
CA THR A 110 30.52 -8.03 2.29
C THR A 110 30.48 -9.40 2.95
N ASP A 111 31.63 -10.06 2.99
CA ASP A 111 31.85 -11.38 3.58
C ASP A 111 32.31 -11.30 5.05
N GLU A 112 32.84 -10.16 5.49
CA GLU A 112 33.22 -9.88 6.88
C GLU A 112 32.73 -8.49 7.33
N LEU A 113 32.57 -8.32 8.65
CA LEU A 113 32.30 -7.01 9.24
C LEU A 113 33.54 -6.11 9.13
N PRO A 114 33.40 -4.85 8.69
CA PRO A 114 34.51 -3.90 8.67
C PRO A 114 35.10 -3.66 10.06
N GLU A 115 36.40 -3.37 10.16
CA GLU A 115 37.07 -3.13 11.46
C GLU A 115 36.39 -2.02 12.27
N TRP A 116 35.97 -0.93 11.62
CA TRP A 116 35.28 0.21 12.23
C TRP A 116 33.94 -0.14 12.88
N SER A 117 33.34 -1.28 12.51
CA SER A 117 32.07 -1.73 13.12
C SER A 117 32.21 -2.04 14.61
N ARG A 118 33.45 -2.14 15.13
CA ARG A 118 33.75 -2.39 16.54
C ARG A 118 33.90 -1.12 17.37
N ASP A 119 33.97 0.05 16.73
CA ASP A 119 34.29 1.33 17.38
C ASP A 119 33.05 2.04 17.98
N GLY A 120 31.87 1.43 17.89
CA GLY A 120 30.61 1.95 18.41
C GLY A 120 30.02 3.09 17.59
N LYS A 121 28.99 3.76 18.12
CA LYS A 121 28.21 4.82 17.43
C LYS A 121 27.73 4.40 16.04
N LEU A 122 27.22 3.18 15.96
CA LEU A 122 26.69 2.64 14.72
C LEU A 122 25.27 3.14 14.47
N GLY A 123 24.92 3.25 13.20
CA GLY A 123 23.55 3.47 12.75
C GLY A 123 23.28 2.74 11.45
N ILE A 124 22.00 2.66 11.11
CA ILE A 124 21.56 2.24 9.78
C ILE A 124 20.78 3.37 9.15
N ASP A 125 21.16 3.74 7.93
CA ASP A 125 20.43 4.66 7.08
C ASP A 125 19.67 3.87 6.01
N LEU A 126 18.41 4.23 5.78
CA LEU A 126 17.67 3.79 4.62
C LEU A 126 18.37 4.34 3.38
N LEU A 127 18.44 3.58 2.28
CA LEU A 127 18.86 4.08 0.98
C LEU A 127 17.65 4.39 0.09
N PHE A 128 17.91 5.16 -0.97
CA PHE A 128 16.93 5.37 -2.04
C PHE A 128 16.57 4.03 -2.71
N ASP A 129 15.30 3.84 -3.04
CA ASP A 129 14.81 2.60 -3.65
C ASP A 129 14.98 2.62 -5.17
N ASP A 130 16.21 2.44 -5.64
CA ASP A 130 16.50 2.33 -7.07
C ASP A 130 15.89 1.05 -7.70
N ASN A 131 15.78 -0.03 -6.91
CA ASN A 131 15.36 -1.33 -7.40
C ASN A 131 13.94 -1.29 -7.97
N SER A 132 12.99 -0.64 -7.29
CA SER A 132 11.62 -0.52 -7.80
C SER A 132 11.56 0.19 -9.17
N TYR A 133 12.36 1.25 -9.35
CA TYR A 133 12.44 1.95 -10.64
C TYR A 133 13.10 1.11 -11.72
N ASP A 134 14.19 0.40 -11.39
CA ASP A 134 14.89 -0.48 -12.31
C ASP A 134 13.99 -1.62 -12.79
N GLU A 135 13.22 -2.24 -11.90
CA GLU A 135 12.26 -3.29 -12.24
C GLU A 135 11.16 -2.79 -13.19
N MET A 136 10.62 -1.59 -12.92
CA MET A 136 9.65 -0.95 -13.81
C MET A 136 10.26 -0.62 -15.18
N GLN A 137 11.47 -0.06 -15.22
CA GLN A 137 12.19 0.24 -16.48
C GLN A 137 12.46 -1.03 -17.29
N ASN A 138 12.89 -2.11 -16.64
CA ASN A 138 13.14 -3.40 -17.27
C ASN A 138 11.85 -4.01 -17.84
N ALA A 139 10.74 -3.93 -17.10
CA ALA A 139 9.44 -4.38 -17.60
C ALA A 139 9.00 -3.58 -18.84
N LEU A 140 9.13 -2.25 -18.84
CA LEU A 140 8.78 -1.43 -20.00
C LEU A 140 9.64 -1.76 -21.24
N LYS A 141 10.94 -1.99 -21.06
CA LYS A 141 11.83 -2.43 -22.15
C LYS A 141 11.43 -3.79 -22.70
N LEU A 142 11.14 -4.75 -21.82
CA LEU A 142 10.69 -6.08 -22.23
C LEU A 142 9.33 -6.01 -22.95
N ALA A 143 8.39 -5.21 -22.45
CA ALA A 143 7.10 -4.99 -23.10
C ALA A 143 7.24 -4.40 -24.50
N ALA A 144 8.15 -3.43 -24.68
CA ALA A 144 8.45 -2.85 -25.99
C ALA A 144 8.92 -3.94 -26.97
N THR A 145 9.88 -4.77 -26.58
CA THR A 145 10.40 -5.87 -27.41
C THR A 145 9.34 -6.93 -27.71
N LEU A 146 8.53 -7.31 -26.72
CA LEU A 146 7.49 -8.34 -26.90
C LEU A 146 6.31 -7.84 -27.73
N SER A 147 6.03 -6.53 -27.74
CA SER A 147 4.94 -5.94 -28.52
C SER A 147 5.09 -6.15 -30.03
N GLU A 148 6.32 -6.36 -30.52
CA GLU A 148 6.62 -6.61 -31.93
C GLU A 148 6.36 -8.06 -32.34
N LYS A 149 6.28 -8.98 -31.37
CA LYS A 149 5.95 -10.39 -31.62
C LYS A 149 4.43 -10.58 -31.74
N ASN A 150 4.01 -11.57 -32.55
CA ASN A 150 2.59 -11.79 -32.79
C ASN A 150 1.86 -12.41 -31.59
N GLU A 151 2.20 -13.64 -31.20
CA GLU A 151 1.48 -14.35 -30.13
C GLU A 151 1.87 -13.84 -28.73
N GLU A 152 3.18 -13.73 -28.43
CA GLU A 152 3.68 -13.23 -27.14
C GLU A 152 3.27 -11.78 -26.85
N GLY A 153 2.97 -11.00 -27.89
CA GLY A 153 2.57 -9.59 -27.79
C GLY A 153 1.07 -9.35 -27.71
N ARG A 154 0.21 -10.39 -27.77
CA ARG A 154 -1.26 -10.22 -27.85
C ARG A 154 -1.83 -9.40 -26.68
N LEU A 155 -1.52 -9.79 -25.44
CA LEU A 155 -2.02 -9.08 -24.26
C LEU A 155 -1.52 -7.62 -24.23
N ILE A 156 -0.27 -7.38 -24.66
CA ILE A 156 0.31 -6.04 -24.78
C ILE A 156 -0.47 -5.19 -25.80
N LYS A 157 -0.78 -5.76 -26.97
CA LYS A 157 -1.55 -5.09 -28.03
C LYS A 157 -2.96 -4.74 -27.56
N ILE A 158 -3.59 -5.61 -26.78
CA ILE A 158 -4.91 -5.32 -26.18
C ILE A 158 -4.80 -4.17 -25.19
N LEU A 159 -3.92 -4.28 -24.19
CA LEU A 159 -3.79 -3.27 -23.14
C LEU A 159 -3.32 -1.89 -23.65
N THR A 160 -2.64 -1.84 -24.80
CA THR A 160 -2.24 -0.59 -25.48
C THR A 160 -3.25 -0.11 -26.53
N GLY A 161 -4.40 -0.76 -26.67
CA GLY A 161 -5.51 -0.33 -27.54
C GLY A 161 -5.38 -0.72 -29.03
N GLN A 162 -4.40 -1.55 -29.39
CA GLN A 162 -4.20 -2.01 -30.78
C GLN A 162 -5.11 -3.18 -31.17
N GLN A 163 -5.62 -3.93 -30.19
CA GLN A 163 -6.53 -5.06 -30.37
C GLN A 163 -7.62 -5.06 -29.30
N LYS A 164 -8.73 -5.75 -29.54
CA LYS A 164 -9.82 -5.91 -28.58
C LYS A 164 -9.73 -7.23 -27.82
N PRO A 165 -10.15 -7.27 -26.55
CA PRO A 165 -10.24 -8.52 -25.80
C PRO A 165 -11.37 -9.40 -26.35
N THR A 166 -11.24 -10.70 -26.13
CA THR A 166 -12.24 -11.69 -26.54
C THR A 166 -12.82 -12.44 -25.34
N PHE A 167 -14.03 -13.01 -25.53
CA PHE A 167 -14.77 -13.70 -24.48
C PHE A 167 -15.31 -15.05 -24.98
N ASN A 168 -15.15 -16.09 -24.19
CA ASN A 168 -15.75 -17.40 -24.40
C ASN A 168 -17.20 -17.41 -23.88
N THR A 169 -18.15 -17.50 -24.80
CA THR A 169 -19.59 -17.45 -24.53
C THR A 169 -20.22 -18.82 -24.24
N GLU A 170 -19.46 -19.91 -24.41
CA GLU A 170 -19.96 -21.29 -24.24
C GLU A 170 -19.79 -21.80 -22.79
N LEU A 171 -19.17 -21.02 -21.91
CA LEU A 171 -18.96 -21.42 -20.52
C LEU A 171 -20.27 -21.44 -19.73
N PRO A 172 -20.49 -22.46 -18.86
CA PRO A 172 -21.64 -22.49 -17.99
C PRO A 172 -21.57 -21.31 -17.01
N ALA A 173 -22.70 -20.65 -16.78
CA ALA A 173 -22.79 -19.56 -15.83
C ALA A 173 -22.44 -20.05 -14.42
N PHE A 174 -21.44 -19.42 -13.81
CA PHE A 174 -21.19 -19.57 -12.39
C PHE A 174 -22.34 -18.91 -11.63
N THR A 175 -22.76 -19.55 -10.53
CA THR A 175 -23.76 -19.02 -9.60
C THR A 175 -23.28 -19.21 -8.17
N SER A 176 -23.35 -18.17 -7.37
CA SER A 176 -23.02 -18.20 -5.95
C SER A 176 -24.06 -17.45 -5.14
N PRO A 177 -24.67 -18.07 -4.11
CA PRO A 177 -25.65 -17.40 -3.27
C PRO A 177 -25.02 -16.29 -2.40
N LYS A 178 -23.69 -16.22 -2.32
CA LYS A 178 -22.96 -15.17 -1.58
C LYS A 178 -22.83 -13.85 -2.36
N LEU A 179 -23.17 -13.83 -3.65
CA LEU A 179 -22.95 -12.69 -4.53
C LEU A 179 -24.28 -12.05 -4.93
N ASN A 180 -24.31 -10.73 -5.01
CA ASN A 180 -25.43 -10.03 -5.65
C ASN A 180 -25.33 -10.07 -7.19
N ALA A 181 -26.34 -9.54 -7.88
CA ALA A 181 -26.42 -9.59 -9.33
C ALA A 181 -25.20 -8.98 -10.05
N SER A 182 -24.77 -7.77 -9.65
CA SER A 182 -23.62 -7.09 -10.27
C SER A 182 -22.31 -7.86 -10.06
N GLN A 183 -22.09 -8.41 -8.87
CA GLN A 183 -20.93 -9.24 -8.56
C GLN A 183 -20.97 -10.56 -9.34
N GLN A 184 -22.15 -11.15 -9.52
CA GLN A 184 -22.33 -12.37 -10.31
C GLN A 184 -21.98 -12.14 -11.79
N VAL A 185 -22.39 -11.00 -12.35
CA VAL A 185 -22.01 -10.56 -13.71
C VAL A 185 -20.50 -10.38 -13.80
N ALA A 186 -19.87 -9.74 -12.81
CA ALA A 186 -18.43 -9.53 -12.78
C ALA A 186 -17.65 -10.85 -12.77
N VAL A 187 -18.05 -11.82 -11.93
CA VAL A 187 -17.42 -13.15 -11.90
C VAL A 187 -17.59 -13.86 -13.24
N ASN A 188 -18.79 -13.87 -13.83
CA ASN A 188 -19.02 -14.52 -15.11
C ASN A 188 -18.23 -13.86 -16.25
N LYS A 189 -18.12 -12.53 -16.27
CA LYS A 189 -17.27 -11.81 -17.23
C LYS A 189 -15.80 -12.19 -17.07
N ILE A 190 -15.31 -12.29 -15.82
CA ILE A 190 -13.95 -12.75 -15.55
C ILE A 190 -13.71 -14.16 -16.10
N LEU A 191 -14.63 -15.10 -15.87
CA LEU A 191 -14.49 -16.48 -16.37
C LEU A 191 -14.51 -16.52 -17.90
N ALA A 192 -15.41 -15.76 -18.53
CA ALA A 192 -15.53 -15.69 -19.98
C ALA A 192 -14.33 -15.01 -20.66
N ALA A 193 -13.64 -14.07 -20.02
CA ALA A 193 -12.57 -13.32 -20.67
C ALA A 193 -11.37 -14.22 -21.02
N ASN A 194 -10.90 -14.13 -22.27
CA ASN A 194 -9.66 -14.81 -22.69
C ASN A 194 -8.41 -13.97 -22.36
N ASP A 195 -8.55 -12.65 -22.40
CA ASP A 195 -7.41 -11.71 -22.35
C ASP A 195 -7.52 -10.70 -21.20
N LEU A 196 -8.63 -9.98 -21.11
CA LEU A 196 -8.84 -8.86 -20.18
C LEU A 196 -10.25 -8.88 -19.60
N ALA A 197 -10.36 -8.77 -18.28
CA ALA A 197 -11.59 -8.40 -17.59
C ALA A 197 -11.30 -7.28 -16.59
N ILE A 198 -12.27 -6.37 -16.40
CA ILE A 198 -12.15 -5.24 -15.49
C ILE A 198 -13.32 -5.23 -14.53
N VAL A 199 -13.03 -5.22 -13.24
CA VAL A 199 -14.02 -5.01 -12.18
C VAL A 199 -13.85 -3.59 -11.64
N HIS A 200 -14.77 -2.71 -12.03
CA HIS A 200 -14.86 -1.37 -11.44
C HIS A 200 -15.65 -1.49 -10.14
N GLY A 201 -14.94 -1.37 -9.01
CA GLY A 201 -15.50 -1.55 -7.68
C GLY A 201 -15.52 -0.25 -6.87
N PRO A 202 -16.60 0.54 -6.94
CA PRO A 202 -16.84 1.72 -6.10
C PRO A 202 -16.78 1.42 -4.59
N PRO A 203 -16.70 2.45 -3.73
CA PRO A 203 -16.62 2.27 -2.27
C PRO A 203 -17.74 1.40 -1.71
N GLY A 204 -17.39 0.40 -0.90
CA GLY A 204 -18.37 -0.43 -0.18
C GLY A 204 -19.07 -1.50 -1.03
N THR A 205 -18.71 -1.69 -2.29
CA THR A 205 -19.40 -2.62 -3.22
C THR A 205 -18.95 -4.09 -3.14
N GLY A 206 -17.99 -4.40 -2.27
CA GLY A 206 -17.50 -5.77 -2.11
C GLY A 206 -16.58 -6.24 -3.24
N LYS A 207 -15.78 -5.34 -3.83
CA LYS A 207 -14.75 -5.66 -4.84
C LYS A 207 -13.88 -6.86 -4.45
N THR A 208 -13.29 -6.82 -3.24
CA THR A 208 -12.44 -7.90 -2.73
C THR A 208 -13.20 -9.23 -2.65
N THR A 209 -14.45 -9.22 -2.14
CA THR A 209 -15.32 -10.41 -2.09
C THR A 209 -15.56 -10.98 -3.50
N THR A 210 -15.82 -10.11 -4.47
CA THR A 210 -16.02 -10.49 -5.88
C THR A 210 -14.78 -11.15 -6.46
N LEU A 211 -13.60 -10.57 -6.24
CA LEU A 211 -12.34 -11.13 -6.72
C LEU A 211 -12.03 -12.50 -6.11
N ILE A 212 -12.28 -12.68 -4.81
CA ILE A 212 -12.06 -13.97 -4.15
C ILE A 212 -12.95 -15.06 -4.76
N GLN A 213 -14.23 -14.75 -4.99
CA GLN A 213 -15.13 -15.71 -5.64
C GLN A 213 -14.74 -16.00 -7.09
N ALA A 214 -14.28 -14.98 -7.83
CA ALA A 214 -13.76 -15.16 -9.18
C ALA A 214 -12.51 -16.04 -9.22
N ILE A 215 -11.54 -15.79 -8.33
CA ILE A 215 -10.30 -16.58 -8.20
C ILE A 215 -10.64 -18.04 -7.88
N LYS A 216 -11.55 -18.29 -6.95
CA LYS A 216 -12.01 -19.65 -6.62
C LYS A 216 -12.64 -20.35 -7.81
N ALA A 217 -13.49 -19.64 -8.55
CA ALA A 217 -14.13 -20.18 -9.74
C ALA A 217 -13.10 -20.51 -10.84
N LEU A 218 -12.11 -19.63 -11.06
CA LEU A 218 -11.01 -19.86 -12.01
C LEU A 218 -10.15 -21.07 -11.62
N ILE A 219 -9.74 -21.18 -10.35
CA ILE A 219 -8.95 -22.34 -9.86
C ILE A 219 -9.72 -23.64 -10.07
N LYS A 220 -11.04 -23.63 -9.83
CA LYS A 220 -11.90 -24.80 -10.01
C LYS A 220 -12.08 -25.19 -11.48
N GLN A 221 -12.13 -24.23 -12.41
CA GLN A 221 -12.34 -24.50 -13.84
C GLN A 221 -11.03 -24.84 -14.57
N GLU A 222 -9.95 -24.11 -14.29
CA GLU A 222 -8.71 -24.20 -15.05
C GLU A 222 -7.67 -25.11 -14.39
N HIS A 223 -7.77 -25.34 -13.08
CA HIS A 223 -6.75 -26.04 -12.28
C HIS A 223 -5.34 -25.44 -12.41
N LYS A 224 -5.24 -24.15 -12.71
CA LYS A 224 -3.97 -23.42 -12.86
C LYS A 224 -3.69 -22.53 -11.65
N GLN A 225 -2.41 -22.34 -11.36
CA GLN A 225 -1.95 -21.39 -10.36
C GLN A 225 -2.20 -19.95 -10.83
N ILE A 226 -2.66 -19.09 -9.91
CA ILE A 226 -2.97 -17.69 -10.18
C ILE A 226 -2.01 -16.79 -9.39
N LEU A 227 -1.49 -15.75 -10.04
CA LEU A 227 -0.74 -14.69 -9.37
C LEU A 227 -1.69 -13.53 -9.07
N VAL A 228 -1.81 -13.17 -7.80
CA VAL A 228 -2.63 -12.05 -7.33
C VAL A 228 -1.71 -10.97 -6.78
N VAL A 229 -1.84 -9.75 -7.28
CA VAL A 229 -0.97 -8.64 -6.93
C VAL A 229 -1.73 -7.37 -6.60
N ALA A 230 -1.11 -6.50 -5.82
CA ALA A 230 -1.62 -5.17 -5.51
C ALA A 230 -0.45 -4.18 -5.31
N PRO A 231 -0.67 -2.86 -5.43
CA PRO A 231 0.38 -1.86 -5.25
C PRO A 231 0.91 -1.76 -3.81
N SER A 232 0.09 -2.09 -2.79
CA SER A 232 0.46 -1.97 -1.37
C SER A 232 0.47 -3.31 -0.65
N ASN A 233 1.40 -3.49 0.30
CA ASN A 233 1.45 -4.71 1.12
C ASN A 233 0.14 -4.95 1.89
N ALA A 234 -0.51 -3.89 2.39
CA ALA A 234 -1.77 -4.01 3.11
C ALA A 234 -2.90 -4.62 2.25
N ALA A 235 -2.97 -4.26 0.96
CA ALA A 235 -3.94 -4.83 0.03
C ALA A 235 -3.63 -6.31 -0.27
N VAL A 236 -2.34 -6.65 -0.46
CA VAL A 236 -1.90 -8.04 -0.67
C VAL A 236 -2.21 -8.91 0.56
N ASP A 237 -1.97 -8.39 1.76
CA ASP A 237 -2.22 -9.09 3.01
C ASP A 237 -3.72 -9.37 3.19
N LEU A 238 -4.58 -8.37 2.93
CA LEU A 238 -6.03 -8.55 2.97
C LEU A 238 -6.51 -9.64 2.00
N LEU A 239 -6.01 -9.63 0.75
CA LEU A 239 -6.35 -10.67 -0.23
C LEU A 239 -5.86 -12.05 0.22
N SER A 240 -4.66 -12.12 0.80
CA SER A 240 -4.06 -13.37 1.28
C SER A 240 -4.89 -14.00 2.40
N GLU A 241 -5.26 -13.22 3.41
CA GLU A 241 -6.10 -13.67 4.52
C GLU A 241 -7.46 -14.16 4.02
N ARG A 242 -8.12 -13.36 3.18
CA ARG A 242 -9.48 -13.68 2.73
C ARG A 242 -9.54 -14.89 1.78
N LEU A 243 -8.52 -15.08 0.94
CA LEU A 243 -8.39 -16.28 0.10
C LEU A 243 -8.16 -17.52 0.97
N PHE A 244 -7.29 -17.41 1.99
CA PHE A 244 -7.03 -18.48 2.93
C PHE A 244 -8.29 -18.87 3.74
N GLU A 245 -9.06 -17.88 4.22
CA GLU A 245 -10.35 -18.09 4.92
C GLU A 245 -11.37 -18.85 4.07
N GLU A 246 -11.32 -18.68 2.76
CA GLU A 246 -12.17 -19.38 1.81
C GLU A 246 -11.61 -20.75 1.36
N GLY A 247 -10.55 -21.23 2.02
CA GLY A 247 -9.96 -22.56 1.86
C GLY A 247 -8.96 -22.70 0.71
N VAL A 248 -8.46 -21.60 0.16
CA VAL A 248 -7.46 -21.63 -0.92
C VAL A 248 -6.06 -21.78 -0.32
N ASN A 249 -5.21 -22.64 -0.92
CA ASN A 249 -3.81 -22.71 -0.50
C ASN A 249 -3.03 -21.50 -1.07
N VAL A 250 -2.78 -20.53 -0.20
CA VAL A 250 -2.12 -19.26 -0.53
C VAL A 250 -0.65 -19.29 -0.10
N LEU A 251 0.22 -18.74 -0.96
CA LEU A 251 1.60 -18.41 -0.64
C LEU A 251 1.83 -16.90 -0.80
N ARG A 252 2.19 -16.23 0.28
CA ARG A 252 2.52 -14.81 0.32
C ARG A 252 4.00 -14.58 0.09
N ILE A 253 4.35 -13.85 -0.98
CA ILE A 253 5.72 -13.51 -1.33
C ILE A 253 6.05 -12.12 -0.85
N GLY A 254 7.12 -12.00 -0.06
CA GLY A 254 7.53 -10.76 0.58
C GLY A 254 6.86 -10.53 1.92
N ASN A 255 7.25 -9.44 2.58
CA ASN A 255 6.92 -9.24 3.98
C ASN A 255 5.54 -8.63 4.16
N PRO A 256 4.73 -9.15 5.10
CA PRO A 256 3.44 -8.58 5.40
C PRO A 256 3.62 -7.21 6.07
N ALA A 257 2.70 -6.28 5.77
CA ALA A 257 2.60 -5.02 6.49
C ALA A 257 2.04 -5.21 7.90
N ARG A 258 1.22 -6.24 8.11
CA ARG A 258 0.63 -6.59 9.41
C ARG A 258 1.29 -7.84 9.97
N VAL A 259 1.65 -7.79 11.25
CA VAL A 259 2.26 -8.91 11.97
C VAL A 259 1.16 -9.76 12.61
N SER A 260 0.27 -10.35 11.80
CA SER A 260 -0.67 -11.37 12.29
C SER A 260 0.00 -12.75 12.16
N GLU A 261 -0.14 -13.61 13.17
CA GLU A 261 0.41 -14.98 13.14
C GLU A 261 -0.11 -15.75 11.91
N ARG A 262 -1.38 -15.53 11.56
CA ARG A 262 -1.99 -16.08 10.35
C ARG A 262 -1.27 -15.62 9.08
N LEU A 263 -1.04 -14.31 8.89
CA LEU A 263 -0.33 -13.82 7.71
C LEU A 263 1.09 -14.35 7.63
N LEU A 264 1.80 -14.40 8.77
CA LEU A 264 3.14 -14.97 8.83
C LEU A 264 3.14 -16.43 8.40
N SER A 265 2.14 -17.23 8.79
CA SER A 265 2.03 -18.64 8.37
C SER A 265 1.88 -18.83 6.85
N LEU A 266 1.43 -17.79 6.13
CA LEU A 266 1.27 -17.82 4.68
C LEU A 266 2.54 -17.42 3.92
N THR A 267 3.54 -16.83 4.59
CA THR A 267 4.73 -16.34 3.89
C THR A 267 5.64 -17.47 3.42
N LEU A 268 6.39 -17.21 2.34
CA LEU A 268 7.41 -18.13 1.85
C LEU A 268 8.42 -18.49 2.94
N GLU A 269 8.88 -17.50 3.70
CA GLU A 269 9.88 -17.70 4.75
C GLU A 269 9.37 -18.65 5.84
N ASN A 270 8.11 -18.50 6.27
CA ASN A 270 7.53 -19.39 7.27
C ASN A 270 7.30 -20.80 6.72
N LYS A 271 6.77 -20.91 5.49
CA LYS A 271 6.55 -22.21 4.82
C LYS A 271 7.87 -22.97 4.63
N MET A 272 8.95 -22.25 4.28
CA MET A 272 10.29 -22.82 4.21
C MET A 272 10.79 -23.24 5.60
N ALA A 273 10.53 -22.45 6.63
CA ALA A 273 10.95 -22.75 7.99
C ALA A 273 10.30 -24.03 8.54
N GLU A 274 9.04 -24.28 8.19
CA GLU A 274 8.25 -25.45 8.57
C GLU A 274 8.54 -26.70 7.70
N HIS A 275 9.18 -26.53 6.54
CA HIS A 275 9.45 -27.63 5.62
C HIS A 275 10.37 -28.70 6.25
N SER A 276 10.10 -29.97 5.98
CA SER A 276 10.82 -31.12 6.56
C SER A 276 12.34 -31.07 6.32
N SER A 277 12.74 -30.69 5.10
CA SER A 277 14.16 -30.51 4.71
C SER A 277 14.85 -29.29 5.34
N ASN A 278 14.14 -28.40 6.05
CA ASN A 278 14.79 -27.25 6.69
C ASN A 278 15.74 -27.66 7.83
N LYS A 279 15.50 -28.83 8.45
CA LYS A 279 16.42 -29.41 9.44
C LYS A 279 17.80 -29.70 8.83
N GLU A 280 17.83 -30.12 7.56
CA GLU A 280 19.07 -30.35 6.82
C GLU A 280 19.79 -29.05 6.53
N ILE A 281 19.09 -27.99 6.12
CA ILE A 281 19.66 -26.64 5.95
C ILE A 281 20.33 -26.17 7.24
N LYS A 282 19.65 -26.27 8.38
CA LYS A 282 20.21 -25.87 9.68
C LYS A 282 21.48 -26.65 10.03
N ARG A 283 21.50 -27.96 9.74
CA ARG A 283 22.67 -28.82 9.93
C ARG A 283 23.83 -28.40 9.04
N LEU A 284 23.58 -28.21 7.75
CA LEU A 284 24.59 -27.81 6.76
C LEU A 284 25.16 -26.41 7.07
N LYS A 285 24.32 -25.44 7.42
CA LYS A 285 24.76 -24.09 7.84
C LYS A 285 25.67 -24.15 9.07
N LYS A 286 25.32 -24.97 10.07
CA LYS A 286 26.18 -25.18 11.24
C LYS A 286 27.55 -25.76 10.86
N GLN A 287 27.56 -26.79 10.01
CA GLN A 287 28.79 -27.43 9.55
C GLN A 287 29.67 -26.45 8.75
N ALA A 288 29.08 -25.64 7.86
CA ALA A 288 29.80 -24.61 7.11
C ALA A 288 30.45 -23.57 8.04
N ASN A 289 29.75 -23.13 9.09
CA ASN A 289 30.29 -22.21 10.09
C ASN A 289 31.46 -22.84 10.87
N GLU A 290 31.38 -24.12 11.24
CA GLU A 290 32.49 -24.83 11.91
C GLU A 290 33.76 -24.86 11.06
N PHE A 291 33.64 -25.12 9.74
CA PHE A 291 34.77 -25.05 8.80
C PHE A 291 35.36 -23.64 8.69
N ARG A 292 34.51 -22.61 8.71
CA ARG A 292 34.94 -21.21 8.71
C ARG A 292 35.66 -20.83 9.99
N ASP A 293 35.11 -21.17 11.16
CA ASP A 293 35.73 -20.89 12.45
C ASP A 293 37.10 -21.54 12.57
N MET A 294 37.25 -22.77 12.06
CA MET A 294 38.55 -23.42 11.93
C MET A 294 39.49 -22.61 11.02
N ALA A 295 39.03 -22.15 9.86
CA ALA A 295 39.83 -21.33 8.94
C ALA A 295 40.27 -19.98 9.54
N HIS A 296 39.46 -19.36 10.41
CA HIS A 296 39.75 -18.08 11.06
C HIS A 296 40.68 -18.19 12.28
N LYS A 297 40.81 -19.37 12.91
CA LYS A 297 41.72 -19.58 14.07
C LYS A 297 43.21 -19.49 13.69
N TYR A 298 43.57 -19.65 12.42
CA TYR A 298 44.96 -19.58 11.95
C TYR A 298 45.44 -18.12 11.81
N LYS A 299 46.27 -17.62 12.75
CA LYS A 299 46.81 -16.24 12.76
C LYS A 299 48.20 -16.10 12.11
N ARG A 300 48.29 -15.11 11.19
CA ARG A 300 49.37 -14.17 10.80
C ARG A 300 50.84 -14.58 10.56
N ASN A 301 51.35 -15.75 10.93
CA ASN A 301 52.69 -16.22 10.50
C ASN A 301 52.53 -17.41 9.56
N PHE A 302 52.95 -17.29 8.28
CA PHE A 302 52.58 -18.28 7.25
C PHE A 302 53.76 -19.01 6.61
N GLY A 303 53.75 -20.34 6.73
CA GLY A 303 54.33 -21.27 5.76
C GLY A 303 53.37 -21.58 4.58
N LYS A 304 53.87 -22.22 3.51
CA LYS A 304 53.07 -22.57 2.30
C LYS A 304 51.93 -23.56 2.61
N SER A 305 52.18 -24.55 3.46
CA SER A 305 51.25 -25.61 3.83
C SER A 305 50.02 -25.10 4.60
N GLU A 306 50.21 -24.16 5.51
CA GLU A 306 49.13 -23.57 6.33
C GLU A 306 48.18 -22.71 5.47
N ARG A 307 48.71 -22.04 4.43
CA ARG A 307 47.88 -21.33 3.45
C ARG A 307 47.01 -22.28 2.63
N GLU A 308 47.57 -23.42 2.22
CA GLU A 308 46.84 -24.45 1.47
C GLU A 308 45.73 -25.08 2.34
N GLN A 309 46.00 -25.38 3.61
CA GLN A 309 44.98 -25.89 4.54
C GLN A 309 43.86 -24.88 4.80
N ARG A 310 44.19 -23.60 5.01
CA ARG A 310 43.19 -22.53 5.17
C ARG A 310 42.30 -22.42 3.93
N LYS A 311 42.89 -22.50 2.74
CA LYS A 311 42.14 -22.46 1.48
C LYS A 311 41.19 -23.66 1.37
N ALA A 312 41.66 -24.87 1.69
CA ALA A 312 40.84 -26.07 1.66
C ALA A 312 39.62 -25.98 2.61
N LEU A 313 39.79 -25.43 3.82
CA LEU A 313 38.68 -25.23 4.77
C LEU A 313 37.62 -24.26 4.23
N PHE A 314 38.04 -23.16 3.58
CA PHE A 314 37.10 -22.25 2.92
C PHE A 314 36.42 -22.87 1.72
N ASP A 315 37.14 -23.66 0.92
CA ASP A 315 36.56 -24.38 -0.22
C ASP A 315 35.50 -25.39 0.25
N GLU A 316 35.74 -26.08 1.38
CA GLU A 316 34.78 -27.01 1.97
C GLU A 316 33.53 -26.30 2.49
N ALA A 317 33.70 -25.20 3.24
CA ALA A 317 32.59 -24.37 3.69
C ALA A 317 31.75 -23.87 2.50
N ARG A 318 32.40 -23.48 1.40
CA ARG A 318 31.74 -23.03 0.17
C ARG A 318 30.97 -24.15 -0.53
N ASN A 319 31.52 -25.35 -0.56
CA ASN A 319 30.83 -26.52 -1.14
C ASN A 319 29.58 -26.88 -0.34
N ILE A 320 29.63 -26.79 1.00
CA ILE A 320 28.46 -26.99 1.86
C ILE A 320 27.41 -25.90 1.62
N MET A 321 27.82 -24.64 1.46
CA MET A 321 26.89 -23.55 1.13
C MET A 321 26.19 -23.76 -0.23
N LYS A 322 26.88 -24.31 -1.23
CA LYS A 322 26.22 -24.70 -2.49
C LYS A 322 25.17 -25.81 -2.30
N GLN A 323 25.38 -26.73 -1.35
CA GLN A 323 24.36 -27.74 -1.01
C GLN A 323 23.18 -27.11 -0.28
N VAL A 324 23.43 -26.13 0.60
CA VAL A 324 22.38 -25.32 1.23
C VAL A 324 21.53 -24.63 0.16
N ASP A 325 22.14 -23.95 -0.80
CA ASP A 325 21.44 -23.23 -1.86
C ASP A 325 20.54 -24.17 -2.69
N LYS A 326 21.05 -25.35 -3.08
CA LYS A 326 20.26 -26.37 -3.78
C LYS A 326 19.08 -26.89 -2.96
N THR A 327 19.30 -27.07 -1.65
CA THR A 327 18.24 -27.52 -0.76
C THR A 327 17.19 -26.43 -0.56
N GLU A 328 17.60 -25.16 -0.44
CA GLU A 328 16.69 -24.02 -0.39
C GLU A 328 15.86 -23.92 -1.67
N GLU A 329 16.47 -24.05 -2.85
CA GLU A 329 15.78 -24.09 -4.14
C GLU A 329 14.74 -25.20 -4.22
N TYR A 330 15.10 -26.42 -3.80
CA TYR A 330 14.14 -27.53 -3.72
C TYR A 330 12.95 -27.23 -2.80
N ILE A 331 13.19 -26.65 -1.62
CA ILE A 331 12.10 -26.28 -0.71
C ILE A 331 11.20 -25.22 -1.34
N ILE A 332 11.80 -24.20 -1.98
CA ILE A 332 11.05 -23.14 -2.65
C ILE A 332 10.14 -23.74 -3.74
N GLU A 333 10.68 -24.61 -4.59
CA GLU A 333 9.90 -25.29 -5.65
C GLU A 333 8.76 -26.14 -5.08
N ASP A 334 9.02 -26.94 -4.03
CA ASP A 334 7.98 -27.76 -3.39
C ASP A 334 6.86 -26.90 -2.78
N VAL A 335 7.22 -25.81 -2.10
CA VAL A 335 6.25 -24.86 -1.51
C VAL A 335 5.44 -24.17 -2.61
N LEU A 336 6.08 -23.75 -3.70
CA LEU A 336 5.43 -23.09 -4.83
C LEU A 336 4.46 -24.04 -5.56
N ASN A 337 4.87 -25.28 -5.80
CA ASN A 337 4.04 -26.28 -6.50
C ASN A 337 2.76 -26.64 -5.73
N LYS A 338 2.79 -26.52 -4.40
CA LYS A 338 1.61 -26.77 -3.55
C LYS A 338 0.63 -25.59 -3.57
N ALA A 339 1.09 -24.37 -3.85
CA ALA A 339 0.26 -23.17 -3.79
C ALA A 339 -0.71 -23.10 -4.98
N GLN A 340 -1.98 -22.81 -4.71
CA GLN A 340 -2.98 -22.52 -5.76
C GLN A 340 -2.95 -21.05 -6.14
N VAL A 341 -2.66 -20.18 -5.17
CA VAL A 341 -2.52 -18.74 -5.38
C VAL A 341 -1.21 -18.26 -4.78
N ILE A 342 -0.49 -17.47 -5.57
CA ILE A 342 0.67 -16.72 -5.10
C ILE A 342 0.25 -15.26 -4.98
N THR A 343 0.48 -14.65 -3.82
CA THR A 343 0.19 -13.23 -3.58
C THR A 343 1.47 -12.42 -3.43
N ALA A 344 1.58 -11.28 -4.11
CA ALA A 344 2.77 -10.42 -4.04
C ALA A 344 2.41 -8.94 -4.28
N THR A 345 3.32 -8.02 -4.00
CA THR A 345 3.18 -6.65 -4.56
C THR A 345 3.51 -6.64 -6.05
N LEU A 346 3.19 -5.56 -6.76
CA LEU A 346 3.53 -5.40 -8.18
C LEU A 346 5.02 -5.65 -8.47
N VAL A 347 5.91 -5.00 -7.70
CA VAL A 347 7.36 -5.21 -7.78
C VAL A 347 7.76 -6.57 -7.19
N GLY A 348 7.09 -7.00 -6.11
CA GLY A 348 7.29 -8.30 -5.48
C GLY A 348 7.02 -9.48 -6.42
N ALA A 349 6.25 -9.29 -7.49
CA ALA A 349 6.06 -10.27 -8.55
C ALA A 349 7.39 -10.66 -9.24
N ASN A 350 8.45 -9.84 -9.11
CA ASN A 350 9.81 -10.17 -9.58
C ASN A 350 10.77 -10.64 -8.48
N ASN A 351 10.25 -11.05 -7.32
CA ASN A 351 11.05 -11.73 -6.31
C ASN A 351 11.76 -12.97 -6.88
N TYR A 352 12.99 -13.24 -6.44
CA TYR A 352 13.82 -14.34 -6.94
C TYR A 352 13.09 -15.69 -6.97
N ALA A 353 12.20 -15.95 -6.01
CA ALA A 353 11.50 -17.23 -5.86
C ALA A 353 10.48 -17.45 -6.99
N ILE A 354 9.88 -16.37 -7.51
CA ILE A 354 8.77 -16.46 -8.47
C ILE A 354 9.07 -15.75 -9.79
N ARG A 355 10.24 -15.10 -9.94
CA ARG A 355 10.53 -14.26 -11.09
C ARG A 355 10.47 -14.98 -12.43
N HIS A 356 10.83 -16.26 -12.43
CA HIS A 356 10.91 -17.13 -13.59
C HIS A 356 9.59 -17.83 -13.94
N LEU A 357 8.58 -17.75 -13.05
CA LEU A 357 7.28 -18.37 -13.25
C LEU A 357 6.44 -17.61 -14.28
N LYS A 358 5.61 -18.36 -15.01
CA LYS A 358 4.57 -17.86 -15.92
C LYS A 358 3.22 -18.31 -15.41
N TYR A 359 2.22 -17.45 -15.57
CA TYR A 359 0.87 -17.66 -15.11
C TYR A 359 -0.07 -17.61 -16.30
N HIS A 360 -1.17 -18.34 -16.23
CA HIS A 360 -2.25 -18.11 -17.18
C HIS A 360 -2.95 -16.80 -16.85
N THR A 361 -3.34 -16.63 -15.59
CA THR A 361 -4.08 -15.46 -15.10
C THR A 361 -3.29 -14.69 -14.05
N VAL A 362 -3.22 -13.37 -14.23
CA VAL A 362 -2.80 -12.41 -13.19
C VAL A 362 -3.99 -11.56 -12.78
N VAL A 363 -4.18 -11.38 -11.47
CA VAL A 363 -5.18 -10.46 -10.89
C VAL A 363 -4.45 -9.27 -10.29
N ILE A 364 -4.81 -8.05 -10.68
CA ILE A 364 -4.29 -6.82 -10.08
C ILE A 364 -5.44 -6.12 -9.34
N ASP A 365 -5.42 -6.15 -8.01
CA ASP A 365 -6.33 -5.35 -7.17
C ASP A 365 -5.74 -3.96 -6.88
N GLU A 366 -6.60 -3.01 -6.55
CA GLU A 366 -6.28 -1.59 -6.39
C GLU A 366 -5.51 -1.00 -7.58
N ALA A 367 -5.83 -1.45 -8.81
CA ALA A 367 -5.16 -1.01 -10.03
C ALA A 367 -5.32 0.49 -10.31
N GLY A 368 -6.34 1.15 -9.74
CA GLY A 368 -6.53 2.60 -9.80
C GLY A 368 -5.51 3.40 -8.98
N GLN A 369 -4.74 2.74 -8.10
CA GLN A 369 -3.67 3.34 -7.30
C GLN A 369 -2.27 2.94 -7.78
N ALA A 370 -2.19 2.16 -8.86
CA ALA A 370 -0.93 1.63 -9.37
C ALA A 370 -0.35 2.52 -10.46
N LEU A 371 0.95 2.80 -10.38
CA LEU A 371 1.70 3.31 -11.52
C LEU A 371 1.64 2.28 -12.65
N GLU A 372 1.31 2.72 -13.85
CA GLU A 372 1.25 1.82 -15.00
C GLU A 372 2.57 1.05 -15.22
N PRO A 373 3.77 1.67 -15.15
CA PRO A 373 5.02 0.93 -15.27
C PRO A 373 5.13 -0.27 -14.32
N ALA A 374 4.62 -0.17 -13.09
CA ALA A 374 4.62 -1.27 -12.13
C ALA A 374 3.65 -2.40 -12.51
N CYS A 375 2.53 -2.08 -13.15
CA CYS A 375 1.55 -3.08 -13.61
C CYS A 375 2.15 -4.01 -14.69
N TRP A 376 3.08 -3.52 -15.51
CA TRP A 376 3.72 -4.32 -16.55
C TRP A 376 4.59 -5.45 -15.99
N ILE A 377 5.15 -5.32 -14.78
CA ILE A 377 6.01 -6.36 -14.15
C ILE A 377 5.28 -7.73 -14.06
N PRO A 378 4.09 -7.83 -13.44
CA PRO A 378 3.33 -9.09 -13.40
C PRO A 378 2.61 -9.40 -14.73
N ILE A 379 2.14 -8.40 -15.49
CA ILE A 379 1.40 -8.62 -16.75
C ILE A 379 2.23 -9.40 -17.78
N LEU A 380 3.53 -9.12 -17.88
CA LEU A 380 4.43 -9.81 -18.82
C LEU A 380 4.68 -11.29 -18.47
N LYS A 381 4.12 -11.76 -17.35
CA LYS A 381 4.14 -13.17 -16.93
C LYS A 381 2.81 -13.88 -17.20
N ALA A 382 1.81 -13.18 -17.73
CA ALA A 382 0.44 -13.66 -17.88
C ALA A 382 -0.01 -13.81 -19.34
N GLN A 383 -1.04 -14.62 -19.56
CA GLN A 383 -1.81 -14.66 -20.82
C GLN A 383 -3.09 -13.84 -20.69
N LYS A 384 -3.67 -13.80 -19.49
CA LYS A 384 -4.91 -13.11 -19.11
C LYS A 384 -4.66 -12.21 -17.90
N VAL A 385 -5.22 -11.00 -17.92
CA VAL A 385 -5.18 -10.08 -16.78
C VAL A 385 -6.59 -9.70 -16.34
N ILE A 386 -6.78 -9.66 -15.02
CA ILE A 386 -7.98 -9.14 -14.38
C ILE A 386 -7.57 -7.88 -13.62
N LEU A 387 -8.09 -6.73 -14.03
CA LEU A 387 -7.85 -5.47 -13.35
C LEU A 387 -9.03 -5.16 -12.44
N ALA A 388 -8.77 -4.83 -11.19
CA ALA A 388 -9.79 -4.45 -10.24
C ALA A 388 -9.38 -3.20 -9.50
N GLY A 389 -10.31 -2.27 -9.35
CA GLY A 389 -10.03 -1.01 -8.70
C GLY A 389 -11.12 0.01 -8.94
N ASP A 390 -10.82 1.24 -8.58
CA ASP A 390 -11.69 2.37 -8.81
C ASP A 390 -10.85 3.57 -9.27
N HIS A 391 -11.01 3.95 -10.53
CA HIS A 391 -10.31 5.08 -11.13
C HIS A 391 -10.93 6.43 -10.76
N CYS A 392 -12.08 6.44 -10.08
CA CYS A 392 -12.71 7.63 -9.50
C CYS A 392 -12.23 7.94 -8.07
N GLN A 393 -11.36 7.11 -7.50
CA GLN A 393 -10.68 7.33 -6.21
C GLN A 393 -9.23 7.82 -6.41
N LEU A 394 -8.41 7.83 -5.35
CA LEU A 394 -7.05 8.39 -5.41
C LEU A 394 -6.20 7.73 -6.51
N PRO A 395 -5.53 8.53 -7.36
CA PRO A 395 -4.50 8.02 -8.28
C PRO A 395 -3.24 7.61 -7.50
N PRO A 396 -2.25 6.97 -8.17
CA PRO A 396 -0.93 6.76 -7.57
C PRO A 396 -0.31 8.09 -7.11
N THR A 397 0.43 8.04 -5.99
CA THR A 397 1.23 9.17 -5.53
C THR A 397 2.43 9.37 -6.46
N ILE A 398 2.54 10.57 -7.03
CA ILE A 398 3.62 10.97 -7.93
C ILE A 398 4.29 12.20 -7.34
N LYS A 399 5.61 12.15 -7.21
CA LYS A 399 6.43 13.20 -6.59
C LYS A 399 6.72 14.31 -7.58
N SER A 400 6.95 13.97 -8.85
CA SER A 400 7.16 14.93 -9.93
C SER A 400 5.85 15.47 -10.47
N ASN A 401 5.60 16.75 -10.17
CA ASN A 401 4.50 17.50 -10.79
C ASN A 401 4.62 17.53 -12.32
N GLU A 402 5.84 17.50 -12.87
CA GLU A 402 6.07 17.44 -14.31
C GLU A 402 5.63 16.09 -14.88
N ALA A 403 6.08 14.97 -14.28
CA ALA A 403 5.70 13.64 -14.73
C ALA A 403 4.18 13.42 -14.63
N ALA A 404 3.56 13.89 -13.54
CA ALA A 404 2.11 13.86 -13.36
C ALA A 404 1.39 14.62 -14.49
N ARG A 405 1.77 15.87 -14.77
CA ARG A 405 1.15 16.67 -15.86
C ARG A 405 1.30 16.04 -17.24
N LYS A 406 2.42 15.34 -17.49
CA LYS A 406 2.65 14.64 -18.76
C LYS A 406 1.94 13.27 -18.84
N GLY A 407 1.21 12.87 -17.79
CA GLY A 407 0.28 11.75 -17.79
C GLY A 407 0.74 10.50 -17.04
N LEU A 408 1.74 10.59 -16.15
CA LEU A 408 2.14 9.45 -15.31
C LEU A 408 1.04 9.07 -14.28
N ASN A 409 0.15 10.01 -13.93
CA ASN A 409 -1.01 9.79 -13.06
C ASN A 409 -2.14 9.00 -13.73
N ASN A 410 -2.13 8.87 -15.06
CA ASN A 410 -3.12 8.10 -15.79
C ASN A 410 -2.81 6.60 -15.65
N THR A 411 -3.60 5.92 -14.84
CA THR A 411 -3.38 4.50 -14.54
C THR A 411 -3.72 3.60 -15.72
N LEU A 412 -3.15 2.37 -15.72
CA LEU A 412 -3.50 1.36 -16.72
C LEU A 412 -5.00 1.00 -16.65
N LEU A 413 -5.59 0.99 -15.45
CA LEU A 413 -7.02 0.76 -15.24
C LEU A 413 -7.85 1.81 -15.99
N GLU A 414 -7.58 3.10 -15.75
CA GLU A 414 -8.31 4.22 -16.36
C GLU A 414 -8.22 4.20 -17.90
N LYS A 415 -7.03 3.88 -18.43
CA LYS A 415 -6.83 3.68 -19.87
C LYS A 415 -7.65 2.51 -20.41
N CYS A 416 -7.61 1.36 -19.77
CA CYS A 416 -8.29 0.16 -20.24
C CYS A 416 -9.82 0.27 -20.12
N VAL A 417 -10.34 0.98 -19.10
CA VAL A 417 -11.77 1.30 -18.99
C VAL A 417 -12.25 2.11 -20.20
N THR A 418 -11.44 3.09 -20.62
CA THR A 418 -11.75 3.92 -21.79
C THR A 418 -11.62 3.14 -23.11
N LEU A 419 -10.59 2.32 -23.23
CA LEU A 419 -10.30 1.58 -24.47
C LEU A 419 -11.22 0.38 -24.69
N HIS A 420 -11.63 -0.30 -23.62
CA HIS A 420 -12.34 -1.59 -23.68
C HIS A 420 -13.56 -1.60 -22.73
N PRO A 421 -14.56 -0.73 -22.95
CA PRO A 421 -15.77 -0.72 -22.12
C PRO A 421 -16.50 -2.07 -22.08
N GLU A 422 -16.35 -2.91 -23.12
CA GLU A 422 -16.92 -4.27 -23.18
C GLU A 422 -16.34 -5.23 -22.13
N ALA A 423 -15.15 -4.94 -21.60
CA ALA A 423 -14.47 -5.72 -20.57
C ALA A 423 -14.79 -5.25 -19.15
N VAL A 424 -15.48 -4.10 -19.01
CA VAL A 424 -15.77 -3.47 -17.71
C VAL A 424 -17.09 -3.98 -17.14
N VAL A 425 -17.10 -4.30 -15.85
CA VAL A 425 -18.30 -4.49 -15.05
C VAL A 425 -18.23 -3.58 -13.83
N LEU A 426 -19.23 -2.71 -13.69
CA LEU A 426 -19.42 -1.87 -12.50
C LEU A 426 -20.16 -2.68 -11.43
N LEU A 427 -19.64 -2.65 -10.20
CA LEU A 427 -20.39 -3.15 -9.03
C LEU A 427 -21.32 -2.04 -8.54
N GLU A 428 -22.63 -2.28 -8.60
CA GLU A 428 -23.64 -1.24 -8.37
C GLU A 428 -24.08 -1.13 -6.90
N GLU A 429 -24.11 -2.24 -6.17
CA GLU A 429 -24.70 -2.25 -4.82
C GLU A 429 -23.63 -2.14 -3.73
N GLN A 430 -23.76 -1.14 -2.85
CA GLN A 430 -22.83 -0.84 -1.77
C GLN A 430 -23.41 -1.18 -0.39
N TYR A 431 -22.54 -1.60 0.52
CA TYR A 431 -22.86 -2.14 1.86
C TYR A 431 -22.25 -1.31 3.00
N ARG A 432 -21.90 -0.05 2.73
CA ARG A 432 -21.19 0.83 3.68
C ARG A 432 -22.03 2.01 4.13
N MET A 433 -22.49 2.82 3.18
CA MET A 433 -22.96 4.18 3.38
C MET A 433 -24.48 4.24 3.50
N HIS A 434 -24.97 5.19 4.31
CA HIS A 434 -26.34 5.65 4.21
C HIS A 434 -26.61 6.20 2.80
N GLU A 435 -27.83 6.05 2.27
CA GLU A 435 -28.15 6.47 0.89
C GLU A 435 -27.90 7.97 0.65
N LEU A 436 -28.24 8.84 1.61
CA LEU A 436 -27.95 10.29 1.56
C LEU A 436 -26.45 10.62 1.49
N ILE A 437 -25.58 9.83 2.14
CA ILE A 437 -24.11 10.00 2.05
C ILE A 437 -23.62 9.52 0.69
N MET A 438 -24.14 8.38 0.22
CA MET A 438 -23.80 7.79 -1.08
C MET A 438 -24.21 8.68 -2.26
N GLY A 439 -25.38 9.31 -2.18
CA GLY A 439 -26.08 9.91 -3.32
C GLY A 439 -25.23 10.93 -4.10
N TYR A 440 -24.55 11.84 -3.41
CA TYR A 440 -23.72 12.84 -4.09
C TYR A 440 -22.53 12.20 -4.83
N SER A 441 -21.84 11.26 -4.18
CA SER A 441 -20.72 10.52 -4.80
C SER A 441 -21.19 9.68 -6.00
N SER A 442 -22.34 9.00 -5.87
CA SER A 442 -22.98 8.23 -6.95
C SER A 442 -23.27 9.10 -8.18
N ASN A 443 -23.89 10.26 -7.97
CA ASN A 443 -24.27 11.18 -9.04
C ASN A 443 -23.04 11.70 -9.82
N ILE A 444 -22.04 12.22 -9.11
CA ILE A 444 -20.88 12.88 -9.73
C ILE A 444 -19.90 11.87 -10.36
N PHE A 445 -19.62 10.76 -9.68
CA PHE A 445 -18.52 9.86 -10.08
C PHE A 445 -18.98 8.59 -10.79
N TYR A 446 -20.24 8.18 -10.58
CA TYR A 446 -20.72 6.86 -10.99
C TYR A 446 -22.05 6.92 -11.75
N GLN A 447 -22.40 8.08 -12.32
CA GLN A 447 -23.59 8.28 -13.17
C GLN A 447 -24.90 7.82 -12.52
N ASP A 448 -24.99 7.98 -11.21
CA ASP A 448 -26.11 7.57 -10.38
C ASP A 448 -26.43 6.06 -10.39
N GLN A 449 -25.45 5.22 -10.74
CA GLN A 449 -25.64 3.77 -10.81
C GLN A 449 -25.49 3.06 -9.46
N LEU A 450 -24.97 3.73 -8.42
CA LEU A 450 -24.80 3.11 -7.10
C LEU A 450 -26.12 3.01 -6.34
N LYS A 451 -26.31 1.86 -5.69
CA LYS A 451 -27.50 1.53 -4.88
C LYS A 451 -27.06 1.15 -3.48
N ALA A 452 -27.69 1.72 -2.46
CA ALA A 452 -27.46 1.31 -1.09
C ALA A 452 -28.21 0.01 -0.80
N HIS A 453 -27.49 -1.02 -0.33
CA HIS A 453 -28.13 -2.24 0.13
C HIS A 453 -29.07 -1.93 1.31
N ALA A 454 -30.18 -2.67 1.42
CA ALA A 454 -31.21 -2.43 2.43
C ALA A 454 -30.68 -2.39 3.87
N SER A 455 -29.58 -3.10 4.16
CA SER A 455 -28.94 -3.12 5.48
C SER A 455 -28.27 -1.80 5.89
N VAL A 456 -27.98 -0.92 4.93
CA VAL A 456 -27.28 0.36 5.17
C VAL A 456 -28.05 1.57 4.64
N ALA A 457 -29.01 1.40 3.73
CA ALA A 457 -29.71 2.50 3.08
C ALA A 457 -30.25 3.56 4.07
N GLN A 458 -30.81 3.11 5.20
CA GLN A 458 -31.48 3.93 6.22
C GLN A 458 -30.82 3.87 7.61
N HIS A 459 -29.55 3.44 7.70
CA HIS A 459 -28.92 3.22 9.01
C HIS A 459 -28.45 4.53 9.67
N LEU A 460 -29.02 4.86 10.83
CA LEU A 460 -28.67 6.08 11.56
C LEU A 460 -27.85 5.77 12.82
N LEU A 461 -27.28 6.82 13.44
CA LEU A 461 -26.71 6.70 14.79
C LEU A 461 -27.83 6.58 15.84
N PHE A 462 -28.94 7.30 15.67
CA PHE A 462 -30.15 7.23 16.49
C PHE A 462 -31.34 7.75 15.65
N THR A 463 -32.58 7.56 16.11
CA THR A 463 -33.80 7.76 15.30
C THR A 463 -33.93 9.15 14.66
N GLU A 464 -33.54 10.21 15.39
CA GLU A 464 -33.65 11.61 14.94
C GLU A 464 -32.33 12.17 14.38
N ASP A 465 -31.34 11.31 14.10
CA ASP A 465 -30.04 11.76 13.59
C ASP A 465 -30.10 12.08 12.09
N THR A 466 -29.31 13.06 11.67
CA THR A 466 -29.10 13.37 10.24
C THR A 466 -27.82 12.68 9.74
N PRO A 467 -27.87 11.85 8.68
CA PRO A 467 -26.69 11.12 8.22
C PRO A 467 -25.68 12.01 7.49
N LEU A 468 -26.09 13.20 7.05
CA LEU A 468 -25.23 14.18 6.39
C LEU A 468 -25.44 15.56 7.02
N SER A 469 -24.33 16.25 7.31
CA SER A 469 -24.30 17.65 7.70
C SER A 469 -23.17 18.39 6.98
N PHE A 470 -23.48 19.47 6.28
CA PHE A 470 -22.52 20.49 5.88
C PHE A 470 -22.66 21.68 6.84
N VAL A 471 -21.60 21.98 7.60
CA VAL A 471 -21.58 23.09 8.55
C VAL A 471 -20.75 24.22 7.95
N ASP A 472 -21.44 25.27 7.54
CA ASP A 472 -20.84 26.43 6.88
C ASP A 472 -20.20 27.39 7.89
N THR A 473 -18.92 27.68 7.67
CA THR A 473 -18.15 28.64 8.48
C THR A 473 -18.01 30.02 7.81
N ALA A 474 -18.64 30.22 6.65
CA ALA A 474 -18.64 31.51 5.95
C ALA A 474 -19.14 32.63 6.87
N GLY A 475 -18.40 33.75 6.91
CA GLY A 475 -18.75 34.91 7.73
C GLY A 475 -18.54 34.74 9.25
N CYS A 476 -17.97 33.62 9.72
CA CYS A 476 -17.67 33.39 11.14
C CYS A 476 -16.29 33.93 11.58
N GLY A 477 -15.48 34.46 10.65
CA GLY A 477 -14.10 34.89 10.92
C GLY A 477 -13.13 33.74 11.16
N PHE A 478 -13.42 32.56 10.61
CA PHE A 478 -12.54 31.38 10.73
C PHE A 478 -11.48 31.45 9.63
N ASP A 479 -10.47 32.29 9.85
CA ASP A 479 -9.46 32.59 8.84
C ASP A 479 -8.36 31.53 8.80
N GLU A 480 -7.96 31.15 7.59
CA GLU A 480 -6.83 30.24 7.40
C GLU A 480 -5.49 30.92 7.75
N LYS A 481 -4.54 30.13 8.28
CA LYS A 481 -3.18 30.55 8.59
C LYS A 481 -2.19 29.71 7.79
N GLN A 482 -1.14 30.36 7.29
CA GLN A 482 -0.09 29.70 6.52
C GLN A 482 1.03 29.25 7.47
N ASP A 483 1.16 27.94 7.66
CA ASP A 483 2.18 27.33 8.52
C ASP A 483 3.22 26.61 7.66
N GLY A 484 4.27 27.36 7.30
CA GLY A 484 5.33 26.89 6.40
C GLY A 484 4.79 26.65 4.98
N THR A 485 4.84 25.40 4.53
CA THR A 485 4.34 24.98 3.19
C THR A 485 2.92 24.41 3.21
N SER A 486 2.23 24.45 4.36
CA SER A 486 0.86 23.95 4.51
C SER A 486 -0.07 25.03 5.09
N THR A 487 -1.34 24.66 5.30
CA THR A 487 -2.39 25.56 5.78
C THR A 487 -3.05 24.95 7.01
N THR A 488 -3.40 25.81 7.96
CA THR A 488 -4.21 25.49 9.15
C THR A 488 -5.39 26.44 9.25
N ASN A 489 -6.42 26.04 9.99
CA ASN A 489 -7.53 26.90 10.39
C ASN A 489 -7.86 26.59 11.85
N PRO A 490 -7.26 27.32 12.80
CA PRO A 490 -7.44 27.05 14.22
C PRO A 490 -8.87 27.17 14.73
N GLU A 491 -9.60 28.14 14.22
CA GLU A 491 -10.97 28.44 14.59
C GLU A 491 -11.92 27.33 14.09
N GLU A 492 -11.74 26.87 12.85
CA GLU A 492 -12.45 25.68 12.32
C GLU A 492 -12.12 24.41 13.13
N ALA A 493 -10.85 24.23 13.52
CA ALA A 493 -10.42 23.06 14.31
C ALA A 493 -11.04 23.06 15.72
N ALA A 494 -11.05 24.21 16.38
CA ALA A 494 -11.68 24.37 17.70
C ALA A 494 -13.19 24.13 17.62
N PHE A 495 -13.84 24.71 16.61
CA PHE A 495 -15.26 24.50 16.34
C PHE A 495 -15.59 23.02 16.10
N LEU A 496 -14.79 22.33 15.28
CA LEU A 496 -14.94 20.90 15.01
C LEU A 496 -14.99 20.08 16.29
N PHE A 497 -14.06 20.32 17.22
CA PHE A 497 -14.02 19.59 18.48
C PHE A 497 -15.16 19.97 19.44
N ARG A 498 -15.64 21.20 19.41
CA ARG A 498 -16.86 21.60 20.14
C ARG A 498 -18.08 20.83 19.61
N HIS A 499 -18.29 20.84 18.30
CA HIS A 499 -19.39 20.12 17.65
C HIS A 499 -19.29 18.61 17.86
N LEU A 500 -18.10 18.03 17.73
CA LEU A 500 -17.85 16.61 17.98
C LEU A 500 -18.09 16.23 19.45
N THR A 501 -17.74 17.12 20.40
CA THR A 501 -18.00 16.90 21.83
C THR A 501 -19.51 16.88 22.11
N GLN A 502 -20.27 17.81 21.55
CA GLN A 502 -21.74 17.82 21.67
C GLN A 502 -22.36 16.54 21.11
N LEU A 503 -21.91 16.10 19.93
CA LEU A 503 -22.36 14.83 19.34
C LEU A 503 -21.99 13.64 20.24
N ALA A 504 -20.76 13.58 20.75
CA ALA A 504 -20.32 12.48 21.61
C ALA A 504 -21.14 12.42 22.92
N THR A 505 -21.45 13.58 23.51
CA THR A 505 -22.34 13.67 24.68
C THR A 505 -23.75 13.17 24.36
N ALA A 506 -24.34 13.57 23.23
CA ALA A 506 -25.65 13.09 22.80
C ALA A 506 -25.65 11.57 22.56
N LEU A 507 -24.59 11.04 21.95
CA LEU A 507 -24.42 9.60 21.75
C LEU A 507 -24.32 8.82 23.06
N GLY A 508 -23.87 9.44 24.15
CA GLY A 508 -23.83 8.82 25.48
C GLY A 508 -25.20 8.37 26.00
N ALA A 509 -26.30 8.96 25.51
CA ALA A 509 -27.65 8.53 25.84
C ALA A 509 -28.08 7.24 25.09
N HIS A 510 -27.40 6.90 23.99
CA HIS A 510 -27.78 5.81 23.09
C HIS A 510 -26.77 4.66 23.06
N TYR A 511 -25.52 4.92 23.45
CA TYR A 511 -24.41 3.98 23.35
C TYR A 511 -23.66 3.84 24.67
N GLN A 512 -23.24 2.61 24.95
CA GLN A 512 -22.28 2.32 26.02
C GLN A 512 -20.85 2.49 25.49
N ALA A 513 -19.88 2.61 26.40
CA ALA A 513 -18.47 2.76 26.00
C ALA A 513 -17.96 1.62 25.09
N ALA A 514 -18.43 0.39 25.31
CA ALA A 514 -18.00 -0.78 24.54
C ALA A 514 -18.47 -0.75 23.07
N ASN A 515 -19.72 -0.34 22.84
CA ASN A 515 -20.34 -0.28 21.51
C ASN A 515 -20.38 1.14 20.92
N PHE A 516 -19.62 2.07 21.49
CA PHE A 516 -19.55 3.45 21.01
C PHE A 516 -19.10 3.48 19.53
N PRO A 517 -19.77 4.29 18.68
CA PRO A 517 -19.45 4.41 17.26
C PRO A 517 -17.99 4.80 17.02
N THR A 518 -17.41 4.27 15.97
CA THR A 518 -16.05 4.62 15.56
C THR A 518 -16.04 5.96 14.82
N ILE A 519 -15.05 6.80 15.08
CA ILE A 519 -14.97 8.18 14.56
C ILE A 519 -13.65 8.39 13.82
N ALA A 520 -13.71 9.03 12.65
CA ALA A 520 -12.54 9.64 12.03
C ALA A 520 -12.72 11.15 11.88
N VAL A 521 -11.65 11.88 12.18
CA VAL A 521 -11.50 13.28 11.82
C VAL A 521 -10.43 13.33 10.73
N ILE A 522 -10.78 13.86 9.56
CA ILE A 522 -9.88 13.93 8.42
C ILE A 522 -9.76 15.36 7.88
N SER A 523 -8.57 15.69 7.40
CA SER A 523 -8.31 16.96 6.71
C SER A 523 -7.35 16.72 5.52
N PRO A 524 -7.45 17.50 4.44
CA PRO A 524 -6.48 17.44 3.34
C PRO A 524 -5.07 17.91 3.75
N TYR A 525 -4.93 18.73 4.80
CA TYR A 525 -3.70 19.42 5.14
C TYR A 525 -3.00 18.81 6.34
N LYS A 526 -1.72 18.47 6.20
CA LYS A 526 -0.94 17.80 7.26
C LYS A 526 -0.79 18.66 8.52
N GLN A 527 -0.59 19.96 8.39
CA GLN A 527 -0.50 20.86 9.56
C GLN A 527 -1.84 20.95 10.29
N GLN A 528 -2.97 21.00 9.56
CA GLN A 528 -4.29 20.95 10.18
C GLN A 528 -4.50 19.64 10.94
N VAL A 529 -4.06 18.51 10.40
CA VAL A 529 -4.12 17.21 11.11
C VAL A 529 -3.31 17.23 12.40
N GLN A 530 -2.12 17.87 12.42
CA GLN A 530 -1.31 17.99 13.64
C GLN A 530 -2.02 18.82 14.70
N LEU A 531 -2.59 19.97 14.31
CA LEU A 531 -3.40 20.79 15.20
C LEU A 531 -4.62 20.03 15.74
N LEU A 532 -5.34 19.30 14.87
CA LEU A 532 -6.48 18.49 15.29
C LEU A 532 -6.08 17.37 16.27
N GLN A 533 -4.89 16.78 16.10
CA GLN A 533 -4.34 15.78 17.01
C GLN A 533 -4.00 16.38 18.38
N GLU A 534 -3.50 17.62 18.42
CA GLU A 534 -3.23 18.36 19.65
C GLU A 534 -4.55 18.68 20.38
N LEU A 535 -5.53 19.26 19.69
CA LEU A 535 -6.84 19.59 20.27
C LEU A 535 -7.58 18.36 20.80
N LEU A 536 -7.47 17.21 20.13
CA LEU A 536 -8.03 15.96 20.64
C LEU A 536 -7.48 15.60 22.03
N GLN A 537 -6.18 15.82 22.28
CA GLN A 537 -5.56 15.53 23.59
C GLN A 537 -6.15 16.39 24.72
N HIS A 538 -6.62 17.59 24.38
CA HIS A 538 -7.18 18.56 25.33
C HIS A 538 -8.72 18.54 25.42
N ALA A 539 -9.39 17.55 24.83
CA ALA A 539 -10.86 17.41 24.87
C ALA A 539 -11.31 16.31 25.88
N PRO A 540 -11.69 16.65 27.13
CA PRO A 540 -11.88 15.66 28.20
C PRO A 540 -12.97 14.63 27.91
N VAL A 541 -14.10 15.05 27.33
CA VAL A 541 -15.23 14.16 27.00
C VAL A 541 -14.80 13.10 25.98
N LEU A 542 -13.95 13.47 25.02
CA LEU A 542 -13.49 12.58 23.96
C LEU A 542 -12.40 11.62 24.42
N GLN A 543 -11.69 11.92 25.53
CA GLN A 543 -10.67 11.04 26.08
C GLN A 543 -11.25 9.69 26.50
N ASN A 544 -12.50 9.66 26.99
CA ASN A 544 -13.20 8.43 27.34
C ASN A 544 -13.37 7.47 26.15
N HIS A 545 -13.31 7.99 24.93
CA HIS A 545 -13.47 7.25 23.67
C HIS A 545 -12.23 7.36 22.77
N ARG A 546 -11.06 7.70 23.33
CA ARG A 546 -9.84 8.01 22.55
C ARG A 546 -9.44 6.89 21.60
N ASN A 547 -9.66 5.63 21.98
CA ASN A 547 -9.38 4.43 21.18
C ASN A 547 -10.36 4.23 19.99
N LYS A 548 -11.49 4.93 19.96
CA LYS A 548 -12.47 4.92 18.87
C LYS A 548 -12.29 6.08 17.89
N ILE A 549 -11.45 7.07 18.22
CA ILE A 549 -11.25 8.30 17.45
C ILE A 549 -9.87 8.27 16.77
N SER A 550 -9.86 8.43 15.44
CA SER A 550 -8.63 8.57 14.66
C SER A 550 -8.59 9.90 13.92
N VAL A 551 -7.43 10.58 13.93
CA VAL A 551 -7.23 11.88 13.27
C VAL A 551 -6.11 11.74 12.25
N ASN A 552 -6.43 11.86 10.96
CA ASN A 552 -5.53 11.49 9.85
C ASN A 552 -5.73 12.39 8.62
N THR A 553 -4.80 12.32 7.65
CA THR A 553 -5.04 12.90 6.32
C THR A 553 -5.98 12.00 5.49
N ILE A 554 -6.57 12.53 4.42
CA ILE A 554 -7.40 11.74 3.49
C ILE A 554 -6.63 10.53 2.95
N ASP A 555 -5.39 10.73 2.48
CA ASP A 555 -4.54 9.70 1.88
C ASP A 555 -4.23 8.56 2.86
N SER A 556 -3.91 8.89 4.12
CA SER A 556 -3.62 7.90 5.15
C SER A 556 -4.86 7.15 5.64
N PHE A 557 -6.06 7.69 5.38
CA PHE A 557 -7.33 7.07 5.73
C PHE A 557 -7.92 6.18 4.63
N GLN A 558 -7.21 6.02 3.51
CA GLN A 558 -7.65 5.20 2.39
C GLN A 558 -7.87 3.73 2.80
N GLY A 559 -8.92 3.13 2.24
CA GLY A 559 -9.30 1.74 2.53
C GLY A 559 -9.92 1.51 3.92
N GLN A 560 -9.92 2.52 4.79
CA GLN A 560 -10.62 2.47 6.08
C GLN A 560 -12.07 2.94 5.94
N GLU A 561 -12.87 2.70 6.97
CA GLU A 561 -14.22 3.20 7.15
C GLU A 561 -14.51 3.42 8.64
N ARG A 562 -15.45 4.33 8.94
CA ARG A 562 -15.90 4.63 10.31
C ARG A 562 -17.40 4.88 10.32
N ASP A 563 -18.00 4.69 11.49
CA ASP A 563 -19.41 5.01 11.67
C ASP A 563 -19.67 6.49 11.46
N ILE A 564 -18.76 7.34 11.95
CA ILE A 564 -18.81 8.80 11.87
C ILE A 564 -17.53 9.32 11.23
N VAL A 565 -17.65 10.21 10.25
CA VAL A 565 -16.51 10.93 9.66
C VAL A 565 -16.76 12.43 9.70
N TYR A 566 -15.78 13.16 10.25
CA TYR A 566 -15.68 14.60 10.21
C TYR A 566 -14.60 15.01 9.20
N ILE A 567 -14.93 15.94 8.31
CA ILE A 567 -14.00 16.51 7.34
C ILE A 567 -13.79 17.98 7.67
N SER A 568 -12.56 18.36 7.98
CA SER A 568 -12.12 19.75 8.10
C SER A 568 -11.54 20.22 6.77
N MET A 569 -12.23 21.14 6.10
CA MET A 569 -11.87 21.66 4.78
C MET A 569 -10.73 22.68 4.85
N THR A 570 -10.52 23.35 5.98
CA THR A 570 -9.40 24.25 6.30
C THR A 570 -9.35 25.56 5.51
N ARG A 571 -9.69 25.53 4.21
CA ARG A 571 -9.55 26.68 3.31
C ARG A 571 -10.65 27.71 3.56
N SER A 572 -10.23 28.92 3.88
CA SER A 572 -11.08 30.09 4.17
C SER A 572 -10.25 31.35 3.93
N ASN A 573 -10.41 31.98 2.77
CA ASN A 573 -9.59 33.12 2.36
C ASN A 573 -10.28 34.02 1.32
N THR A 574 -9.92 35.31 1.31
CA THR A 574 -10.48 36.32 0.40
C THR A 574 -10.12 36.12 -1.07
N ASP A 575 -9.04 35.37 -1.35
CA ASP A 575 -8.57 35.07 -2.70
C ASP A 575 -9.34 33.90 -3.34
N ASN A 576 -10.24 33.26 -2.59
CA ASN A 576 -10.96 32.05 -2.94
C ASN A 576 -10.09 30.90 -3.48
N LYS A 577 -8.86 30.78 -2.96
CA LYS A 577 -7.92 29.71 -3.31
C LYS A 577 -8.26 28.45 -2.54
N ILE A 578 -8.56 27.38 -3.25
CA ILE A 578 -8.88 26.05 -2.67
C ILE A 578 -7.67 25.09 -2.65
N GLY A 579 -6.62 25.37 -3.43
CA GLY A 579 -5.38 24.60 -3.43
C GLY A 579 -5.59 23.10 -3.64
N PHE A 580 -5.18 22.30 -2.65
CA PHE A 580 -5.20 20.83 -2.67
C PHE A 580 -6.60 20.21 -2.79
N LEU A 581 -7.64 21.00 -2.48
CA LEU A 581 -9.04 20.61 -2.64
C LEU A 581 -9.50 20.58 -4.11
N SER A 582 -8.69 21.02 -5.07
CA SER A 582 -9.01 20.95 -6.50
C SER A 582 -9.09 19.51 -7.04
N ASP A 583 -8.43 18.55 -6.39
CA ASP A 583 -8.55 17.13 -6.72
C ASP A 583 -9.81 16.53 -6.08
N ILE A 584 -10.90 16.54 -6.84
CA ILE A 584 -12.21 16.03 -6.41
C ILE A 584 -12.21 14.54 -6.06
N ARG A 585 -11.24 13.74 -6.56
CA ARG A 585 -11.14 12.31 -6.23
C ARG A 585 -10.77 12.12 -4.76
N ARG A 586 -9.99 13.04 -4.18
CA ARG A 586 -9.72 13.07 -2.72
C ARG A 586 -10.99 13.28 -1.92
N MET A 587 -11.84 14.20 -2.36
CA MET A 587 -13.11 14.42 -1.66
C MET A 587 -14.04 13.22 -1.81
N ASN A 588 -14.11 12.60 -3.00
CA ASN A 588 -14.83 11.34 -3.18
C ASN A 588 -14.36 10.29 -2.17
N VAL A 589 -13.05 10.13 -2.02
CA VAL A 589 -12.47 9.20 -1.04
C VAL A 589 -12.89 9.59 0.36
N ALA A 590 -12.76 10.86 0.76
CA ALA A 590 -13.06 11.35 2.11
C ALA A 590 -14.53 11.13 2.51
N MET A 591 -15.48 11.53 1.65
CA MET A 591 -16.92 11.39 1.89
C MET A 591 -17.34 9.92 2.02
N THR A 592 -16.77 9.05 1.20
CA THR A 592 -17.14 7.62 1.12
C THR A 592 -16.52 6.74 2.22
N ARG A 593 -15.93 7.36 3.26
CA ARG A 593 -15.43 6.67 4.46
C ARG A 593 -16.48 6.59 5.58
N ALA A 594 -17.49 7.45 5.54
CA ALA A 594 -18.58 7.45 6.51
C ALA A 594 -19.52 6.29 6.26
N ARG A 595 -19.92 5.58 7.32
CA ARG A 595 -21.01 4.60 7.25
C ARG A 595 -22.34 5.28 7.53
N LYS A 596 -22.49 5.85 8.73
CA LYS A 596 -23.78 6.35 9.26
C LYS A 596 -23.89 7.87 9.24
N LYS A 597 -22.82 8.58 9.60
CA LYS A 597 -22.81 10.06 9.65
C LYS A 597 -21.58 10.66 9.01
N LEU A 598 -21.80 11.61 8.10
CA LEU A 598 -20.78 12.46 7.49
C LEU A 598 -21.00 13.92 7.90
N VAL A 599 -20.00 14.53 8.50
CA VAL A 599 -19.99 15.96 8.84
C VAL A 599 -18.87 16.63 8.07
N VAL A 600 -19.18 17.63 7.26
CA VAL A 600 -18.19 18.43 6.52
C VAL A 600 -18.25 19.85 7.06
N ILE A 601 -17.11 20.38 7.48
CA ILE A 601 -16.99 21.73 8.04
C ILE A 601 -16.07 22.53 7.12
N GLY A 602 -16.55 23.67 6.64
CA GLY A 602 -15.77 24.53 5.76
C GLY A 602 -16.48 25.81 5.37
N ASP A 603 -15.73 26.73 4.76
CA ASP A 603 -16.23 28.03 4.30
C ASP A 603 -16.84 27.92 2.90
N SER A 604 -18.16 28.05 2.80
CA SER A 604 -18.89 28.02 1.53
C SER A 604 -18.46 29.13 0.58
N GLY A 605 -18.05 30.31 1.09
CA GLY A 605 -17.60 31.44 0.29
C GLY A 605 -16.32 31.12 -0.49
N THR A 606 -15.35 30.49 0.18
CA THR A 606 -14.11 30.03 -0.44
C THR A 606 -14.32 28.78 -1.32
N LEU A 607 -15.09 27.80 -0.84
CA LEU A 607 -15.20 26.49 -1.50
C LEU A 607 -16.02 26.53 -2.81
N SER A 608 -17.05 27.37 -2.88
CA SER A 608 -18.00 27.40 -4.01
C SER A 608 -17.39 27.84 -5.36
N GLN A 609 -16.12 28.22 -5.41
CA GLN A 609 -15.43 28.49 -6.68
C GLN A 609 -15.29 27.26 -7.57
N LEU A 610 -15.23 26.06 -6.97
CA LEU A 610 -15.24 24.82 -7.73
C LEU A 610 -16.70 24.34 -7.83
N PRO A 611 -17.24 24.10 -9.04
CA PRO A 611 -18.61 23.62 -9.22
C PRO A 611 -18.92 22.40 -8.35
N PHE A 612 -17.95 21.49 -8.22
CA PHE A 612 -18.06 20.32 -7.35
C PHE A 612 -18.40 20.63 -5.88
N TYR A 613 -17.88 21.71 -5.28
CA TYR A 613 -18.24 22.05 -3.89
C TYR A 613 -19.55 22.83 -3.82
N ALA A 614 -19.81 23.72 -4.78
CA ALA A 614 -21.09 24.43 -4.88
C ALA A 614 -22.27 23.46 -5.03
N ASP A 615 -22.12 22.44 -5.88
CA ASP A 615 -23.11 21.39 -6.11
C ASP A 615 -23.29 20.51 -4.86
N PHE A 616 -22.21 20.24 -4.10
CA PHE A 616 -22.31 19.49 -2.84
C PHE A 616 -23.06 20.27 -1.75
N ILE A 617 -22.78 21.58 -1.64
CA ILE A 617 -23.48 22.46 -0.70
C ILE A 617 -24.96 22.54 -1.07
N THR A 618 -25.28 22.71 -2.35
CA THR A 618 -26.66 22.69 -2.86
C THR A 618 -27.34 21.36 -2.55
N TYR A 619 -26.66 20.23 -2.80
CA TYR A 619 -27.15 18.89 -2.48
C TYR A 619 -27.49 18.75 -0.99
N ALA A 620 -26.66 19.31 -0.09
CA ALA A 620 -26.90 19.31 1.35
C ALA A 620 -28.08 20.21 1.73
N THR A 621 -28.19 21.41 1.14
CA THR A 621 -29.31 22.34 1.36
C THR A 621 -30.65 21.72 0.96
N ASP A 622 -30.73 21.12 -0.23
CA ASP A 622 -31.96 20.49 -0.75
C ASP A 622 -32.46 19.32 0.13
N ARG A 623 -31.58 18.77 0.97
CA ARG A 623 -31.86 17.63 1.87
C ARG A 623 -32.00 18.04 3.33
N ASN A 624 -32.05 19.34 3.64
CA ASN A 624 -32.06 19.88 5.00
C ASN A 624 -30.86 19.42 5.84
N SER A 625 -29.71 19.26 5.18
CA SER A 625 -28.42 18.85 5.76
C SER A 625 -27.43 20.02 5.85
N TYR A 626 -27.83 21.23 5.49
CA TYR A 626 -27.01 22.43 5.63
C TYR A 626 -27.26 23.10 6.98
N GLN A 627 -26.19 23.54 7.65
CA GLN A 627 -26.24 24.24 8.93
C GLN A 627 -25.22 25.38 8.94
N SER A 628 -25.54 26.52 9.56
CA SER A 628 -24.54 27.57 9.79
C SER A 628 -23.81 27.35 11.11
N ALA A 629 -22.48 27.58 11.14
CA ALA A 629 -21.72 27.54 12.39
C ALA A 629 -22.23 28.57 13.44
N TRP A 630 -22.92 29.63 13.02
CA TRP A 630 -23.60 30.57 13.91
C TRP A 630 -24.68 29.93 14.79
N GLU A 631 -25.32 28.86 14.32
CA GLU A 631 -26.33 28.11 15.10
C GLU A 631 -25.75 27.46 16.35
N PHE A 632 -24.42 27.36 16.43
CA PHE A 632 -23.68 26.75 17.54
C PHE A 632 -22.83 27.78 18.31
N ALA A 633 -22.95 29.08 18.03
CA ALA A 633 -22.09 30.12 18.57
C ALA A 633 -22.41 30.58 20.02
N GLU A 634 -23.26 29.85 20.75
CA GLU A 634 -23.54 30.09 22.17
C GLU A 634 -22.45 29.57 23.12
#